data_AF-A0A0S8KZC8-F1
#
_entry.id   AF-A0A0S8KZC8-F1
#
_cell.length_a   1.000
_cell.length_b   1.000
_cell.length_c   1.000
_cell.angle_alpha   90.00
_cell.angle_beta   90.00
_cell.angle_gamma   90.00
#
_symmetry.space_group_name_H-M   'P 1'
#
loop_
_entity.id
_entity.type
_entity.pdbx_description
1 polymer ?
#
loop_
_entity_poly.entity_id
_entity_poly.type
_entity_poly.pdbx_seq_one_letter_code
_entity_poly.pdbx_strand_id
1 'polypeptide(L)' 'MLFTATSAPLDVDLDKTELGNKTGKASTYCVMGLIAFGDGSTDAAARSGGLKVINHADYKSLNVFGIFSSYTTIVYGD' A
#
# COMPACT_ATOMS: atom_id res chain seq x y z
N MET A 1 9.81 -17.14 4.87
CA MET A 1 10.76 -16.24 4.17
C MET A 1 11.54 -15.48 5.23
N LEU A 2 12.85 -15.28 5.07
CA LEU A 2 13.69 -14.60 6.07
C LEU A 2 13.61 -13.06 5.94
N PHE A 3 13.46 -12.59 4.71
CA PHE A 3 13.22 -11.20 4.36
C PHE A 3 12.34 -11.16 3.10
N THR A 4 11.33 -10.30 3.11
CA THR A 4 10.47 -10.02 1.97
C THR A 4 10.40 -8.52 1.84
N ALA A 5 10.65 -7.99 0.65
CA ALA A 5 10.42 -6.59 0.31
C ALA A 5 9.95 -6.56 -1.13
N THR A 6 8.66 -6.81 -1.32
CA THR A 6 8.05 -6.89 -2.64
C THR A 6 7.08 -5.74 -2.83
N SER A 7 7.06 -5.21 -4.04
CA SER A 7 6.03 -4.31 -4.53
C SER A 7 5.28 -5.05 -5.62
N ALA A 8 3.96 -5.01 -5.58
CA ALA A 8 3.11 -5.64 -6.59
C ALA A 8 1.87 -4.77 -6.83
N PRO A 9 1.32 -4.82 -8.05
CA PRO A 9 0.09 -4.10 -8.35
C PRO A 9 -1.04 -4.69 -7.49
N LEU A 10 -1.78 -3.81 -6.84
CA LEU A 10 -3.06 -4.16 -6.22
C LEU A 10 -4.17 -4.21 -7.28
N ASP A 11 -3.96 -3.51 -8.39
CA ASP A 11 -4.91 -3.40 -9.49
C ASP A 11 -4.82 -4.56 -10.49
N VAL A 12 -5.97 -4.94 -11.05
CA VAL A 12 -6.11 -6.04 -12.02
C VAL A 12 -6.33 -5.56 -13.46
N ASP A 13 -6.52 -4.26 -13.68
CA ASP A 13 -6.90 -3.65 -14.95
C ASP A 13 -5.77 -2.72 -15.46
N LEU A 14 -4.72 -3.35 -15.99
CA LEU A 14 -3.49 -2.68 -16.42
C LEU A 14 -3.68 -1.77 -17.65
N ASP A 15 -4.78 -1.92 -18.40
CA ASP A 15 -5.07 -1.22 -19.66
C ASP A 15 -5.37 0.29 -19.48
N LYS A 16 -5.65 0.75 -18.25
CA LYS A 16 -5.94 2.17 -17.94
C LYS A 16 -5.05 2.74 -16.85
N THR A 17 -3.82 2.21 -16.72
CA THR A 17 -2.85 2.72 -15.74
C THR A 17 -2.30 4.08 -16.19
N GLU A 18 -3.12 5.12 -16.05
CA GLU A 18 -2.66 6.50 -16.13
C GLU A 18 -1.88 6.78 -14.83
N LEU A 19 -0.60 7.12 -14.96
CA LEU A 19 0.25 7.58 -13.87
C LEU A 19 -0.34 8.91 -13.35
N GLY A 20 -1.30 8.81 -12.43
CA GLY A 20 -1.95 9.96 -11.82
C GLY A 20 -0.91 10.91 -11.19
N ASN A 21 -1.10 12.22 -11.35
CA ASN A 21 -0.17 13.23 -10.84
C ASN A 21 -0.11 13.26 -9.31
N LYS A 22 -1.13 12.74 -8.62
CA LYS A 22 -1.19 12.68 -7.16
C LYS A 22 -1.03 11.24 -6.69
N THR A 23 -0.32 11.10 -5.58
CA THR A 23 -0.06 9.80 -4.95
C THR A 23 -0.38 9.87 -3.47
N GLY A 24 -1.11 8.88 -2.98
CA GLY A 24 -1.45 8.69 -1.58
C GLY A 24 -0.84 7.40 -1.04
N LYS A 25 -0.45 7.37 0.23
CA LYS A 25 0.17 6.19 0.86
C LYS A 25 -0.42 5.95 2.23
N ALA A 26 -0.71 4.70 2.54
CA ALA A 26 -1.20 4.25 3.83
C ALA A 26 -0.43 3.00 4.26
N SER A 27 0.03 2.95 5.51
CA SER A 27 0.87 1.84 6.00
C SER A 27 0.27 1.23 7.27
N THR A 28 0.25 -0.09 7.31
CA THR A 28 -0.01 -0.89 8.51
C THR A 28 1.29 -1.58 8.92
N TYR A 29 1.53 -1.66 10.21
CA TYR A 29 2.67 -2.32 10.81
C TYR A 29 2.18 -3.45 11.70
N CYS A 30 2.90 -4.56 11.67
CA CYS A 30 2.64 -5.74 12.48
C CYS A 30 3.95 -6.16 13.13
N VAL A 31 3.96 -6.12 14.46
CA VAL A 31 5.11 -6.48 15.28
C VAL A 31 4.82 -7.83 15.93
N MET A 32 5.70 -8.77 15.66
CA MET A 32 5.76 -10.15 16.17
C MET A 32 4.51 -10.99 15.91
N GLY A 33 3.63 -10.57 15.00
CA GLY A 33 2.29 -11.18 14.84
C GLY A 33 1.39 -10.98 16.07
N LEU A 34 1.83 -10.20 17.05
CA LEU A 34 1.15 -9.97 18.32
C LEU A 34 0.41 -8.65 18.32
N ILE A 35 0.98 -7.63 17.68
CA ILE A 35 0.44 -6.27 17.68
C ILE A 35 0.45 -5.75 16.25
N ALA A 36 -0.74 -5.55 15.68
CA ALA A 36 -0.92 -4.86 14.42
C ALA A 36 -1.52 -3.47 14.67
N PHE A 37 -0.94 -2.44 14.05
CA PHE A 37 -1.39 -1.06 14.19
C PHE A 37 -1.16 -0.26 12.90
N GLY A 38 -1.98 0.77 12.73
CA GLY A 38 -2.00 1.59 11.52
C GLY A 38 -3.22 1.30 10.64
N ASP A 39 -3.38 2.13 9.61
CA ASP A 39 -4.43 2.00 8.62
C ASP A 39 -3.74 1.97 7.25
N GLY A 40 -3.85 0.82 6.57
CA GLY A 40 -3.31 0.58 5.24
C GLY A 40 -4.41 0.54 4.18
N SER A 41 -5.61 1.02 4.48
CA SER A 41 -6.74 0.97 3.56
C SER A 41 -6.54 1.90 2.36
N THR A 42 -7.17 1.56 1.24
CA THR A 42 -7.17 2.41 0.04
C THR A 42 -7.81 3.78 0.30
N ASP A 43 -8.84 3.86 1.14
CA ASP A 43 -9.48 5.13 1.55
C ASP A 43 -8.52 6.02 2.35
N ALA A 44 -7.79 5.46 3.34
CA ALA A 44 -6.79 6.20 4.09
C ALA A 44 -5.66 6.71 3.18
N ALA A 45 -5.23 5.87 2.23
CA ALA A 45 -4.22 6.25 1.25
C ALA A 45 -4.73 7.38 0.34
N ALA A 46 -5.96 7.28 -0.15
CA ALA A 46 -6.60 8.28 -1.00
C ALA A 46 -6.78 9.62 -0.27
N ARG A 47 -7.26 9.58 0.98
CA ARG A 47 -7.39 10.78 1.83
C ARG A 47 -6.04 11.43 2.10
N SER A 48 -5.00 10.64 2.36
CA SER A 48 -3.64 11.17 2.54
C SER A 48 -3.10 11.84 1.28
N GLY A 49 -3.49 11.36 0.08
CA GLY A 49 -3.12 11.94 -1.21
C GLY A 49 -4.07 13.04 -1.71
N GLY A 50 -5.17 13.31 -1.00
CA GLY A 50 -6.23 14.21 -1.47
C GLY A 50 -6.88 13.77 -2.78
N LEU A 51 -6.91 12.46 -3.03
CA LEU A 51 -7.42 11.84 -4.26
C LEU A 51 -8.94 11.71 -4.21
N LYS A 52 -9.63 12.14 -5.26
CA LYS A 52 -11.06 11.89 -5.47
C LYS A 52 -11.30 10.65 -6.33
N VAL A 53 -10.39 10.36 -7.25
CA VAL A 53 -10.47 9.20 -8.14
C VAL A 53 -9.15 8.44 -8.06
N ILE A 54 -9.23 7.15 -7.71
CA ILE A 54 -8.09 6.24 -7.73
C ILE A 54 -8.06 5.59 -9.11
N ASN A 55 -6.97 5.80 -9.86
CA ASN A 55 -6.76 5.17 -11.17
C ASN A 55 -5.90 3.92 -11.05
N HIS A 56 -4.95 3.93 -10.11
CA HIS A 56 -4.02 2.83 -9.93
C HIS A 56 -3.72 2.62 -8.45
N ALA A 57 -3.51 1.37 -8.05
CA ALA A 57 -3.11 1.02 -6.71
C ALA A 57 -2.01 -0.04 -6.74
N ASP A 58 -0.96 0.20 -5.97
CA ASP A 58 0.11 -0.73 -5.65
C ASP A 58 0.04 -1.09 -4.18
N TYR A 59 0.59 -2.25 -3.84
CA TYR A 59 0.92 -2.56 -2.47
C TYR A 59 2.39 -2.96 -2.33
N LYS A 60 2.95 -2.61 -1.19
CA LYS A 60 4.30 -3.00 -0.78
C LYS A 60 4.21 -3.79 0.50
N SER A 61 4.70 -5.02 0.45
CA SER A 61 4.78 -5.89 1.61
C SER A 61 6.24 -6.05 2.02
N LEU A 62 6.52 -5.70 3.26
CA LEU A 62 7.83 -5.89 3.87
C LEU A 62 7.67 -6.84 5.05
N ASN A 63 8.49 -7.87 5.09
CA ASN A 63 8.57 -8.82 6.20
C ASN A 63 10.05 -9.01 6.55
N VAL A 64 10.38 -8.87 7.82
CA VAL A 64 11.73 -8.96 8.35
C VAL A 64 11.70 -10.01 9.44
N PHE A 65 12.36 -11.14 9.16
CA PHE A 65 12.54 -12.28 10.08
C PHE A 65 11.24 -12.86 10.67
N GLY A 66 10.07 -12.59 10.09
CA GLY A 66 8.77 -12.94 10.68
C GLY A 66 8.41 -12.17 11.96
N ILE A 67 9.30 -11.30 12.45
CA ILE A 67 9.16 -10.52 13.68
C ILE A 67 8.58 -9.14 13.37
N PHE A 68 8.79 -8.62 12.17
CA PHE A 68 8.24 -7.34 11.77
C PHE A 68 7.68 -7.47 10.36
N SER A 69 6.42 -7.10 10.19
CA SER A 69 5.81 -6.97 8.87
C SER A 69 5.24 -5.57 8.73
N SER A 70 5.38 -4.96 7.56
CA SER A 70 4.67 -3.74 7.21
C SER A 70 4.02 -3.90 5.86
N TYR A 71 2.78 -3.46 5.75
CA TYR A 71 2.01 -3.47 4.51
C TYR A 71 1.67 -2.02 4.17
N THR A 72 2.15 -1.55 3.03
CA THR A 72 1.93 -0.19 2.56
C THR A 72 1.12 -0.22 1.28
N THR A 73 -0.08 0.33 1.32
CA THR A 73 -0.91 0.59 0.16
C THR A 73 -0.53 1.94 -0.44
N ILE A 74 -0.30 1.98 -1.73
CA ILE A 74 0.08 3.16 -2.50
C ILE A 74 -0.98 3.33 -3.58
N VAL A 75 -1.65 4.47 -3.62
CA VAL A 75 -2.68 4.77 -4.60
C VAL A 75 -2.26 5.97 -5.43
N TYR A 76 -2.65 5.98 -6.70
CA TYR A 76 -2.32 7.01 -7.67
C TYR A 76 -3.60 7.45 -8.38
N GLY A 77 -3.74 8.75 -8.63
CA GLY A 77 -4.94 9.29 -9.25
C GLY A 77 -4.96 10.81 -9.25
N ASP A 78 -6.18 11.37 -9.22
CA ASP A 78 -6.44 12.82 -9.18
C ASP A 78 -7.40 13.24 -8.05
#